data_AF-A0A954SWX3-F1
#
_entry.id   AF-A0A954SWX3-F1
#
_cell.length_a   1.000
_cell.length_b   1.000
_cell.length_c   1.000
_cell.angle_alpha   90.00
_cell.angle_beta   90.00
_cell.angle_gamma   90.00
#
_symmetry.space_group_name_H-M   'P 1'
#
loop_
_entity.id
_entity.type
_entity.pdbx_description
1 polymer ?
#
loop_
_entity_poly.entity_id
_entity_poly.type
_entity_poly.pdbx_seq_one_letter_code
_entity_poly.pdbx_strand_id
1 'polypeptide(L)'
;MSSKYQEVFQVAQELYSQNPDWVTFFREVLGLEGAVRRAFPSADELGEFERSAEYQKIQAMVAKLREANGSRPTAQEPTTVITVRLPKSLHDSLRAEAHQRRTSMNKLCIAKLLQVLADEIADEMGAATSLETDQRETSDRYAPQHASANY
;
A
#
# COMPACT_ATOMS: atom_id res chain seq x y z
N MET A 1 17.82 -5.17 11.29
CA MET A 1 17.03 -4.69 10.15
C MET A 1 17.47 -5.52 8.95
N SER A 2 16.64 -6.46 8.49
CA SER A 2 17.04 -7.51 7.55
C SER A 2 17.56 -6.93 6.23
N SER A 3 18.83 -7.18 5.91
CA SER A 3 19.50 -6.77 4.66
C SER A 3 18.65 -7.03 3.41
N LYS A 4 17.87 -8.11 3.43
CA LYS A 4 16.95 -8.54 2.38
C LYS A 4 15.83 -7.53 2.06
N TYR A 5 15.30 -6.85 3.09
CA TYR A 5 14.21 -5.87 2.91
C TYR A 5 14.75 -4.64 2.19
N GLN A 6 15.96 -4.23 2.58
CA GLN A 6 16.64 -3.08 2.01
C GLN A 6 17.15 -3.35 0.59
N GLU A 7 17.58 -4.58 0.29
CA GLU A 7 17.96 -5.01 -1.05
C GLU A 7 16.77 -4.95 -2.02
N VAL A 8 15.61 -5.47 -1.62
CA VAL A 8 14.38 -5.36 -2.42
C VAL A 8 13.99 -3.90 -2.63
N PHE A 9 14.11 -3.07 -1.59
CA PHE A 9 13.86 -1.63 -1.71
C PHE A 9 14.83 -0.93 -2.66
N GLN A 10 16.12 -1.28 -2.64
CA GLN A 10 17.12 -0.72 -3.56
C GLN A 10 16.82 -1.08 -5.01
N VAL A 11 16.47 -2.34 -5.30
CA VAL A 11 16.05 -2.76 -6.64
C VAL A 11 14.82 -1.97 -7.10
N ALA A 12 13.83 -1.82 -6.22
CA ALA A 12 12.64 -1.02 -6.53
C ALA A 12 13.00 0.46 -6.77
N GLN A 13 13.88 1.04 -5.96
CA GLN A 13 14.30 2.43 -6.10
C GLN A 13 15.08 2.67 -7.40
N GLU A 14 15.98 1.76 -7.77
CA GLU A 14 16.74 1.83 -9.02
C GLU A 14 15.79 1.77 -10.21
N LEU A 15 14.82 0.85 -10.23
CA LEU A 15 13.82 0.78 -11.28
C LEU A 15 12.96 2.06 -11.32
N TYR A 16 12.52 2.57 -10.16
CA TYR A 16 11.74 3.80 -10.07
C TYR A 16 12.48 5.01 -10.66
N SER A 17 13.80 5.09 -10.46
CA SER A 17 14.63 6.19 -10.98
C SER A 17 14.68 6.26 -12.51
N GLN A 18 14.41 5.14 -13.19
CA GLN A 18 14.31 5.07 -14.64
C GLN A 18 12.97 5.60 -15.17
N ASN A 19 12.09 6.06 -14.28
CA ASN A 19 10.75 6.57 -14.55
C ASN A 19 9.90 5.63 -15.43
N PRO A 20 9.76 4.34 -15.05
CA PRO A 20 8.94 3.37 -15.77
C PRO A 20 7.47 3.74 -15.67
N ASP A 21 6.66 3.17 -16.57
CA ASP A 21 5.22 3.19 -16.36
C ASP A 21 4.82 2.35 -15.14
N TRP A 22 3.68 2.70 -14.53
CA TRP A 22 3.24 2.07 -13.29
C TRP A 22 2.99 0.55 -13.44
N VAL A 23 2.59 0.10 -14.63
CA VAL A 23 2.34 -1.32 -14.93
C VAL A 23 3.66 -2.08 -14.96
N THR A 24 4.65 -1.59 -15.71
CA THR A 24 5.99 -2.19 -15.76
C THR A 24 6.60 -2.24 -14.37
N PHE A 25 6.54 -1.14 -13.61
CA PHE A 25 7.02 -1.13 -12.24
C PHE A 25 6.32 -2.17 -11.36
N PHE A 26 4.98 -2.24 -11.42
CA PHE A 26 4.21 -3.20 -10.65
C PHE A 26 4.60 -4.63 -11.01
N ARG A 27 4.71 -4.97 -12.30
CA ARG A 27 5.06 -6.31 -12.75
C ARG A 27 6.45 -6.75 -12.29
N GLU A 28 7.45 -5.89 -12.46
CA GLU A 28 8.86 -6.23 -12.15
C GLU A 28 9.15 -6.28 -10.64
N VAL A 29 8.41 -5.50 -9.84
CA VAL A 29 8.64 -5.41 -8.38
C VAL A 29 7.64 -6.24 -7.59
N LEU A 30 6.34 -6.01 -7.78
CA LEU A 30 5.24 -6.59 -6.99
C LEU A 30 4.51 -7.75 -7.68
N GLY A 31 4.80 -8.00 -8.96
CA GLY A 31 4.18 -9.07 -9.73
C GLY A 31 4.52 -10.46 -9.18
N LEU A 32 3.83 -11.48 -9.72
CA LEU A 32 4.03 -12.88 -9.32
C LEU A 32 5.49 -13.35 -9.51
N GLU A 33 6.15 -12.82 -10.53
CA GLU A 33 7.57 -13.07 -10.83
C GLU A 33 8.47 -11.91 -10.37
N GLY A 34 7.93 -10.95 -9.61
CA GLY A 34 8.61 -9.71 -9.26
C GLY A 34 9.69 -9.87 -8.19
N ALA A 35 10.51 -8.83 -8.00
CA ALA A 35 11.58 -8.80 -7.01
C ALA A 35 11.11 -9.19 -5.59
N VAL A 36 9.92 -8.75 -5.19
CA VAL A 36 9.34 -9.07 -3.87
C VAL A 36 9.03 -10.56 -3.76
N ARG A 37 8.36 -11.17 -4.74
CA ARG A 37 8.01 -12.61 -4.73
C ARG A 37 9.22 -13.51 -4.80
N ARG A 38 10.25 -13.11 -5.57
CA ARG A 38 11.53 -13.85 -5.63
C ARG A 38 12.30 -13.78 -4.32
N ALA A 39 12.25 -12.63 -3.64
CA ALA A 39 12.89 -12.48 -2.34
C ALA A 39 12.11 -13.25 -1.27
N PHE A 40 10.78 -13.15 -1.21
CA PHE A 40 9.94 -13.72 -0.16
C PHE A 40 9.01 -14.81 -0.72
N PRO A 41 9.51 -16.06 -0.89
CA PRO A 41 8.74 -17.14 -1.49
C PRO A 41 7.66 -17.72 -0.55
N SER A 42 7.83 -17.59 0.77
CA SER A 42 6.85 -18.03 1.76
C SER A 42 5.81 -16.94 2.02
N ALA A 43 4.55 -17.34 2.21
CA ALA A 43 3.47 -16.43 2.57
C ALA A 43 3.74 -15.72 3.91
N ASP A 44 4.35 -16.41 4.87
CA ASP A 44 4.67 -15.83 6.17
C ASP A 44 5.77 -14.76 6.06
N GLU A 45 6.85 -15.05 5.31
CA GLU A 45 7.93 -14.08 5.05
C GLU A 45 7.42 -12.86 4.27
N LEU A 46 6.53 -13.08 3.31
CA LEU A 46 5.92 -12.00 2.55
C LEU A 46 5.04 -11.13 3.46
N GLY A 47 4.22 -11.74 4.32
CA GLY A 47 3.38 -11.02 5.27
C GLY A 47 4.17 -10.20 6.29
N GLU A 48 5.36 -10.66 6.69
CA GLU A 48 6.27 -9.88 7.52
C GLU A 48 6.88 -8.69 6.76
N PHE A 49 7.21 -8.86 5.49
CA PHE A 49 7.70 -7.77 4.64
C PHE A 49 6.62 -6.75 4.32
N GLU A 50 5.37 -7.17 4.10
CA GLU A 50 4.24 -6.28 3.82
C GLU A 50 3.97 -5.30 4.97
N ARG A 51 4.31 -5.66 6.20
CA ARG A 51 4.22 -4.78 7.38
C ARG A 51 5.43 -3.85 7.55
N SER A 52 6.45 -3.97 6.71
CA SER A 52 7.69 -3.21 6.86
C SER A 52 7.61 -1.81 6.25
N ALA A 53 8.44 -0.90 6.75
CA ALA A 53 8.53 0.46 6.24
C ALA A 53 9.05 0.52 4.79
N GLU A 54 9.87 -0.45 4.38
CA GLU A 54 10.37 -0.58 3.01
C GLU A 54 9.22 -0.85 2.04
N TYR A 55 8.32 -1.77 2.39
CA TYR A 55 7.17 -2.09 1.55
C TYR A 55 6.22 -0.90 1.42
N GLN A 56 5.96 -0.16 2.51
CA GLN A 56 5.19 1.08 2.47
C GLN A 56 5.79 2.12 1.51
N LYS A 57 7.13 2.27 1.50
CA LYS A 57 7.81 3.16 0.54
C LYS A 57 7.64 2.68 -0.91
N ILE A 58 7.68 1.36 -1.15
CA ILE A 58 7.42 0.79 -2.49
C ILE A 58 5.99 1.09 -2.93
N GLN A 59 5.00 0.92 -2.07
CA GLN A 59 3.62 1.26 -2.38
C GLN A 59 3.43 2.75 -2.66
N ALA A 60 4.10 3.62 -1.90
CA ALA A 60 4.10 5.06 -2.17
C ALA A 60 4.69 5.41 -3.55
N MET A 61 5.73 4.68 -4.00
CA MET A 61 6.26 4.81 -5.36
C MET A 61 5.23 4.40 -6.42
N VAL A 62 4.51 3.29 -6.21
CA VAL A 62 3.42 2.85 -7.11
C VAL A 62 2.30 3.89 -7.19
N ALA A 63 1.87 4.44 -6.05
CA ALA A 63 0.85 5.49 -6.00
C ALA A 63 1.27 6.72 -6.81
N LYS A 64 2.52 7.19 -6.64
CA LYS A 64 3.08 8.31 -7.42
C LYS A 64 3.12 8.01 -8.92
N LEU A 65 3.55 6.80 -9.33
CA LEU A 65 3.56 6.43 -10.75
C LEU A 65 2.15 6.37 -11.34
N ARG A 66 1.14 5.99 -10.56
CA ARG A 66 -0.27 5.97 -10.99
C ARG A 66 -0.84 7.36 -11.18
N GLU A 67 -0.52 8.29 -10.29
CA GLU A 67 -0.90 9.69 -10.42
C GLU A 67 -0.23 10.34 -11.63
N ALA A 68 1.09 10.12 -11.80
CA ALA A 68 1.87 10.69 -12.88
C ALA A 68 1.49 10.14 -14.26
N ASN A 69 1.22 8.84 -14.37
CA ASN A 69 0.90 8.17 -15.64
C ASN A 69 -0.60 7.97 -15.86
N GLY A 70 -1.43 8.80 -15.20
CA GLY A 70 -2.88 8.73 -15.17
C GLY A 70 -3.49 8.16 -16.45
N SER A 71 -4.05 6.95 -16.33
CA SER A 71 -4.87 6.30 -17.35
C SER A 71 -4.26 6.15 -18.75
N ARG A 72 -2.94 6.24 -18.94
CA ARG A 72 -2.37 5.92 -20.26
C ARG A 72 -2.31 4.40 -20.39
N PRO A 73 -3.11 3.78 -21.27
CA PRO A 73 -2.96 2.35 -21.52
C PRO A 73 -1.58 2.20 -22.15
N THR A 74 -0.64 1.61 -21.42
CA THR A 74 0.58 1.16 -22.07
C THR A 74 0.15 0.05 -23.02
N ALA A 75 0.44 0.22 -24.31
CA ALA A 75 0.01 -0.71 -25.36
C ALA A 75 0.55 -2.15 -25.18
N GLN A 76 1.29 -2.41 -24.09
CA GLN A 76 2.00 -3.64 -23.80
C GLN A 76 1.27 -4.57 -22.84
N GLU A 77 0.33 -4.09 -22.01
CA GLU A 77 -0.36 -4.99 -21.06
C GLU A 77 -1.78 -5.36 -21.54
N PRO A 78 -2.05 -6.65 -21.80
CA PRO A 78 -3.38 -7.10 -22.20
C PRO A 78 -4.36 -6.94 -21.04
N THR A 79 -5.52 -6.33 -21.32
CA THR A 79 -6.61 -6.26 -20.34
C THR A 79 -7.24 -7.64 -20.18
N THR A 80 -7.32 -8.13 -18.93
CA THR A 80 -8.01 -9.38 -18.58
C THR A 80 -9.33 -9.09 -17.89
N VAL A 81 -10.34 -9.95 -18.09
CA VAL A 81 -11.67 -9.80 -17.49
C VAL A 81 -11.75 -10.54 -16.16
N ILE A 82 -12.24 -9.85 -15.13
CA ILE A 82 -12.72 -10.47 -13.89
C ILE A 82 -14.25 -10.51 -13.89
N THR A 83 -14.84 -11.66 -13.54
CA THR A 83 -16.30 -11.78 -13.39
C THR A 83 -16.66 -11.77 -11.91
N VAL A 84 -17.38 -10.74 -11.47
CA VAL A 84 -17.78 -10.57 -10.07
C VAL A 84 -19.29 -10.81 -9.93
N ARG A 85 -19.70 -11.61 -8.93
CA ARG A 85 -21.11 -11.77 -8.56
C ARG A 85 -21.48 -10.71 -7.53
N LEU A 86 -22.43 -9.83 -7.88
CA LEU A 86 -22.91 -8.76 -7.00
C LEU A 86 -24.42 -8.89 -6.78
N PRO A 87 -24.94 -8.55 -5.58
CA PRO A 87 -26.39 -8.37 -5.38
C PRO A 87 -26.95 -7.35 -6.37
N LYS A 88 -28.17 -7.58 -6.86
CA LYS A 88 -28.81 -6.72 -7.88
C LYS A 88 -28.87 -5.25 -7.45
N SER A 89 -29.24 -4.98 -6.20
CA SER A 89 -29.31 -3.64 -5.65
C SER A 89 -27.96 -2.90 -5.70
N LEU A 90 -26.86 -3.60 -5.38
CA LEU A 90 -25.51 -3.03 -5.43
C LEU A 90 -25.09 -2.73 -6.88
N HIS A 91 -25.34 -3.66 -7.80
CA HIS A 91 -25.07 -3.45 -9.22
C HIS A 91 -25.84 -2.23 -9.76
N ASP A 92 -27.13 -2.11 -9.44
CA ASP A 92 -27.97 -1.00 -9.91
C ASP A 92 -27.52 0.34 -9.29
N SER A 93 -27.08 0.35 -8.04
CA SER A 93 -26.46 1.51 -7.40
C SER A 93 -25.18 1.94 -8.09
N LEU A 94 -24.27 1.01 -8.41
CA LEU A 94 -23.02 1.30 -9.12
C LEU A 94 -23.29 1.86 -10.53
N ARG A 95 -24.30 1.32 -11.21
CA ARG A 95 -24.72 1.79 -12.53
C ARG A 95 -25.23 3.24 -12.47
N ALA A 96 -26.08 3.55 -11.50
CA ALA A 96 -26.62 4.90 -11.31
C ALA A 96 -25.50 5.90 -10.98
N GLU A 97 -24.57 5.53 -10.09
CA GLU A 97 -23.44 6.36 -9.71
C GLU A 97 -22.50 6.63 -10.90
N ALA A 98 -22.20 5.60 -11.71
CA ALA A 98 -21.38 5.75 -12.91
C ALA A 98 -22.01 6.73 -13.90
N HIS A 99 -23.33 6.65 -14.10
CA HIS A 99 -24.08 7.57 -14.94
C HIS A 99 -24.02 9.01 -14.42
N GLN A 100 -24.23 9.23 -13.11
CA GLN A 100 -24.14 10.55 -12.48
C GLN A 100 -22.74 11.17 -12.64
N ARG A 101 -21.69 10.36 -12.48
CA ARG A 101 -20.28 10.78 -12.62
C ARG A 101 -19.79 10.80 -14.06
N ARG A 102 -20.65 10.51 -15.05
CA ARG A 102 -20.33 10.45 -16.48
C ARG A 102 -19.12 9.55 -16.79
N THR A 103 -19.03 8.41 -16.11
CA THR A 103 -17.95 7.43 -16.31
C THR A 103 -18.51 6.05 -16.63
N SER A 104 -17.66 5.14 -17.12
CA SER A 104 -18.10 3.76 -17.33
C SER A 104 -18.15 3.02 -15.99
N MET A 105 -19.03 2.02 -15.90
CA MET A 105 -19.11 1.17 -14.71
C MET A 105 -17.76 0.53 -14.39
N ASN A 106 -17.02 0.06 -15.40
CA ASN A 106 -15.68 -0.51 -15.20
C ASN A 106 -14.70 0.52 -14.63
N LYS A 107 -14.68 1.76 -15.14
CA LYS A 107 -13.83 2.83 -14.60
C LYS A 107 -14.18 3.16 -13.15
N LEU A 108 -15.48 3.22 -12.81
CA LEU A 108 -15.94 3.44 -11.44
C LEU A 108 -15.53 2.28 -10.51
N CYS A 109 -15.76 1.04 -10.93
CA CYS A 109 -15.43 -0.15 -10.15
C CYS A 109 -13.92 -0.26 -9.91
N ILE A 110 -13.10 -0.04 -10.94
CA ILE A 110 -11.64 -0.01 -10.79
C ILE A 110 -11.26 1.08 -9.79
N ALA A 111 -11.75 2.31 -9.94
CA ALA A 111 -11.43 3.39 -9.00
C ALA A 111 -11.78 3.04 -7.54
N LYS A 112 -12.96 2.45 -7.30
CA LYS A 112 -13.38 2.02 -5.96
C LYS A 112 -12.51 0.87 -5.41
N LEU A 113 -12.15 -0.12 -6.22
CA LEU A 113 -11.25 -1.21 -5.81
C LEU A 113 -9.86 -0.69 -5.42
N LEU A 114 -9.37 0.35 -6.12
CA LEU A 114 -8.09 0.97 -5.81
C LEU A 114 -8.16 1.83 -4.54
N GLN A 115 -9.29 2.48 -4.27
CA GLN A 115 -9.48 3.32 -3.10
C GLN A 115 -9.55 2.50 -1.81
N VAL A 116 -10.28 1.37 -1.80
CA VAL A 116 -10.39 0.50 -0.61
C VAL A 116 -9.02 0.00 -0.15
N LEU A 117 -8.15 -0.40 -1.08
CA LEU A 117 -6.79 -0.81 -0.74
C LEU A 117 -5.97 0.34 -0.14
N ALA A 118 -6.11 1.55 -0.68
CA ALA A 118 -5.38 2.71 -0.17
C ALA A 118 -5.81 3.10 1.26
N ASP A 119 -7.11 2.98 1.56
CA ASP A 119 -7.66 3.30 2.88
C ASP A 119 -7.26 2.23 3.93
N GLU A 120 -7.28 0.93 3.58
CA GLU A 120 -6.81 -0.15 4.48
C GLU A 120 -5.31 -0.01 4.81
N ILE A 121 -4.48 0.29 3.81
CA ILE A 121 -3.04 0.55 4.01
C ILE A 121 -2.83 1.77 4.92
N ALA A 122 -3.62 2.84 4.73
CA ALA A 122 -3.54 4.05 5.53
C ALA A 122 -3.97 3.82 6.99
N ASP A 123 -5.03 3.03 7.20
CA ASP A 123 -5.53 2.68 8.53
C ASP A 123 -4.53 1.81 9.32
N GLU A 124 -3.86 0.86 8.67
CA GLU A 124 -2.80 0.05 9.31
C GLU A 124 -1.59 0.91 9.72
N MET A 125 -1.21 1.92 8.91
CA MET A 125 -0.14 2.87 9.24
C MET A 125 -0.51 3.82 10.39
N GLY A 126 -1.78 4.24 10.47
CA GLY A 126 -2.30 5.07 11.57
C GLY A 126 -2.47 4.31 12.90
N ALA A 127 -2.80 3.02 12.82
CA ALA A 127 -2.88 2.14 13.99
C ALA A 127 -1.49 1.87 14.61
N ALA A 128 -0.46 1.64 13.78
CA ALA A 128 0.90 1.40 14.25
C ALA A 128 1.52 2.63 14.96
N THR A 129 1.22 3.85 14.49
CA THR A 129 1.73 5.09 15.11
C THR A 129 1.04 5.40 16.45
N SER A 130 -0.21 4.97 16.63
CA SER A 130 -0.97 5.21 17.86
C SER A 130 -0.48 4.39 19.06
N LEU A 131 0.17 3.23 18.82
CA LEU A 131 0.68 2.36 19.87
C LEU A 131 2.06 2.78 20.41
N GLU A 132 2.86 3.54 19.66
CA GLU A 132 4.17 4.05 20.10
C GLU A 132 4.07 5.33 20.94
N THR A 133 2.99 6.11 20.79
CA THR A 133 2.77 7.34 21.60
C THR A 133 2.31 7.05 23.02
N ASP A 134 1.58 5.95 23.26
CA ASP A 134 1.01 5.62 24.58
C ASP A 134 2.06 5.01 25.55
N GLN A 135 3.18 4.49 25.02
CA GLN A 135 4.26 3.94 25.86
C GLN A 135 5.26 4.99 26.35
N ARG A 136 5.36 6.17 25.72
CA ARG A 136 6.27 7.24 26.18
C ARG A 136 5.66 8.09 27.30
N GLU A 137 4.35 8.30 27.31
CA GLU A 137 3.69 9.11 28.34
C GLU A 137 3.56 8.40 29.71
N THR A 138 3.65 7.07 29.76
CA THR A 138 3.56 6.32 31.03
C THR A 138 4.90 6.20 31.77
N SER A 139 6.03 6.27 31.05
CA SER A 139 7.38 6.21 31.64
C SER A 139 7.85 7.50 32.32
N ASP A 140 7.35 8.67 31.93
CA ASP A 140 7.78 9.97 32.50
C ASP A 140 7.04 10.39 33.78
N ARG A 141 6.06 9.60 34.26
CA ARG A 141 5.27 9.93 35.48
C ARG A 141 5.76 9.31 36.78
N TYR A 142 6.78 8.45 36.77
CA TYR A 142 7.29 7.78 37.97
C TYR A 142 8.76 8.10 38.25
N ALA A 143 9.06 9.37 38.51
CA ALA A 143 10.26 9.75 39.26
C ALA A 143 9.90 9.89 40.75
N PRO A 144 10.43 9.06 41.66
CA PRO A 144 10.15 9.20 43.09
C PRO A 144 10.91 10.43 43.63
N GLN A 145 10.16 11.40 44.15
CA GLN A 145 10.72 12.53 44.90
C GLN A 145 11.27 12.00 46.22
N HIS A 146 12.57 11.69 46.26
CA HIS A 146 13.27 11.36 47.49
C HIS A 146 13.42 12.61 48.37
N ALA A 147 12.61 12.62 49.43
CA ALA A 147 12.92 13.02 50.80
C ALA A 147 13.99 14.11 51.01
N SER A 148 13.52 15.31 51.34
CA SER A 148 14.31 16.28 52.12
C SER A 148 14.35 15.85 53.58
N ALA A 149 15.54 15.57 54.11
CA ALA A 149 15.80 15.43 55.53
C ALA A 149 17.01 16.31 55.91
N ASN A 150 16.73 17.29 56.78
CA ASN A 150 17.57 17.96 57.79
C ASN A 150 19.10 17.92 57.63
N TYR A 151 19.72 19.11 57.54
CA TYR A 151 20.46 19.71 58.67
C TYR A 151 20.71 21.20 58.40
#